data_AF-A0A4U9H7R6-F1
#
_entry.id   AF-A0A4U9H7R6-F1
#
_cell.length_a   1.000
_cell.length_b   1.000
_cell.length_c   1.000
_cell.angle_alpha   90.00
_cell.angle_beta   90.00
_cell.angle_gamma   90.00
#
_symmetry.space_group_name_H-M   'P 1'
#
loop_
_entity.id
_entity.type
_entity.pdbx_description
1 polymer ?
#
loop_
_entity_poly.entity_id
_entity_poly.type
_entity_poly.pdbx_seq_one_letter_code
_entity_poly.pdbx_strand_id
1 'polypeptide(L)'
;MVFVIISAEIDLSVGSMMGLLGGAARRFFDVWLGWPLPLTARGDAAGRPAARAWNGWWVAYRKVPSFIVTLAGMLAFRGILIGITNGTTVAPTSSAMSQIGQSYLPGASASASARWGCAVRYLAVAAAQQTRAARAAVARRRRRRRPAERDGGGGARRHLFAE
;
A
#
# COMPACT_ATOMS: atom_id res chain seq x y z
N MET A 1 -8.41 -4.56 9.62
CA MET A 1 -7.54 -5.64 10.11
C MET A 1 -8.26 -6.99 10.18
N VAL A 2 -9.57 -7.04 10.42
CA VAL A 2 -10.34 -8.31 10.41
C VAL A 2 -10.13 -9.16 9.14
N PHE A 3 -10.26 -8.58 7.95
CA PHE A 3 -10.09 -9.33 6.68
C PHE A 3 -8.66 -9.89 6.47
N VAL A 4 -7.67 -9.18 6.99
CA VAL A 4 -6.23 -9.52 6.87
C VAL A 4 -5.92 -10.69 7.80
N ILE A 5 -6.41 -10.66 9.05
CA ILE A 5 -6.27 -11.73 10.04
C ILE A 5 -6.94 -13.03 9.58
N ILE A 6 -8.13 -12.95 8.97
CA ILE A 6 -8.85 -14.13 8.44
C ILE A 6 -8.08 -14.78 7.28
N SER A 7 -7.29 -14.01 6.53
CA SER A 7 -6.47 -14.50 5.41
C SER A 7 -5.11 -15.05 5.85
N ALA A 8 -4.88 -15.21 7.16
CA ALA A 8 -3.60 -15.61 7.77
C ALA A 8 -2.39 -14.70 7.39
N GLU A 9 -2.67 -13.48 6.94
CA GLU A 9 -1.67 -12.44 6.75
C GLU A 9 -1.74 -11.49 7.94
N ILE A 10 -0.59 -11.07 8.49
CA ILE A 10 -0.57 -10.14 9.64
C ILE A 10 0.06 -8.82 9.18
N ASP A 11 -0.72 -7.75 9.01
CA ASP A 11 -0.21 -6.40 8.70
C ASP A 11 0.01 -5.57 9.97
N LEU A 12 1.09 -5.89 10.69
CA LEU A 12 1.52 -5.20 11.91
C LEU A 12 2.16 -3.83 11.63
N SER A 13 2.66 -3.63 10.41
CA SER A 13 3.43 -2.43 10.03
C SER A 13 2.59 -1.15 10.06
N VAL A 14 1.27 -1.23 9.84
CA VAL A 14 0.39 -0.05 9.71
C VAL A 14 0.42 0.85 10.94
N GLY A 15 0.40 0.26 12.14
CA GLY A 15 0.39 1.02 13.39
C GLY A 15 1.70 1.79 13.58
N SER A 16 2.84 1.11 13.40
CA SER A 16 4.16 1.74 13.48
C SER A 16 4.41 2.78 12.39
N MET A 17 3.88 2.58 11.19
CA MET A 17 3.99 3.52 10.07
C MET A 17 3.15 4.77 10.33
N MET A 18 1.94 4.61 10.89
CA MET A 18 1.10 5.73 11.32
C MET A 18 1.79 6.55 12.42
N GLY A 19 2.43 5.86 13.38
CA GLY A 19 3.23 6.49 14.43
C GLY A 19 4.48 7.19 13.89
N LEU A 20 5.21 6.57 12.95
CA LEU A 20 6.40 7.16 12.33
C LEU A 20 6.05 8.41 11.54
N LEU A 21 5.12 8.33 10.60
CA LEU A 21 4.81 9.46 9.73
C LEU A 21 4.13 10.59 10.51
N GLY A 22 3.22 10.27 11.45
CA GLY A 22 2.59 11.28 12.31
C GLY A 22 3.57 11.91 13.30
N GLY A 23 4.40 11.09 13.95
CA GLY A 23 5.40 11.55 14.92
C GLY A 23 6.56 12.30 14.26
N ALA A 24 7.03 11.85 13.11
CA ALA A 24 8.03 12.54 12.31
C ALA A 24 7.47 13.85 11.75
N ALA A 25 6.24 13.85 11.23
CA ALA A 25 5.63 15.08 10.74
C ALA A 25 5.45 16.10 11.87
N ARG A 26 5.04 15.66 13.06
CA ARG A 26 4.98 16.48 14.28
C ARG A 26 6.37 17.04 14.65
N ARG A 27 7.39 16.19 14.74
CA ARG A 27 8.72 16.57 15.21
C ARG A 27 9.46 17.48 14.21
N PHE A 28 9.45 17.12 12.93
CA PHE A 28 10.15 17.89 11.90
C PHE A 28 9.39 19.17 11.54
N PHE A 29 8.10 19.09 11.24
CA PHE A 29 7.41 20.25 10.68
C PHE A 29 6.90 21.22 11.75
N ASP A 30 6.41 20.76 12.90
CA ASP A 30 5.92 21.70 13.93
C ASP A 30 7.03 22.14 14.90
N VAL A 31 7.91 21.22 15.33
CA VAL A 31 8.92 21.54 16.37
C VAL A 31 10.23 22.08 15.79
N TRP A 32 10.73 21.56 14.66
CA TRP A 32 12.01 21.98 14.08
C TRP A 32 11.88 23.07 13.02
N LEU A 33 10.91 22.95 12.10
CA LEU A 33 10.78 23.87 10.96
C LEU A 33 9.66 24.92 11.11
N GLY A 34 8.78 24.81 12.13
CA GLY A 34 7.67 25.76 12.34
C GLY A 34 6.71 25.88 11.15
N TRP A 35 6.62 24.84 10.31
CA TRP A 35 5.82 24.83 9.09
C TRP A 35 4.32 24.84 9.39
N PRO A 36 3.52 25.48 8.52
CA PRO A 36 2.08 25.55 8.69
C PRO A 36 1.44 24.15 8.61
N LEU A 37 0.54 23.87 9.55
CA LEU A 37 -0.22 22.62 9.70
C LEU A 37 -0.71 21.95 8.39
N PRO A 38 -1.21 22.68 7.38
CA PRO A 38 -1.67 22.08 6.14
C PRO A 38 -0.56 21.42 5.30
N LEU A 39 0.66 21.96 5.36
CA LEU A 39 1.81 21.41 4.62
C LEU A 39 2.28 20.09 5.26
N THR A 40 2.35 20.08 6.58
CA THR A 40 2.65 18.90 7.41
C THR A 40 1.67 17.76 7.14
N ALA A 41 0.36 18.06 7.11
CA ALA A 41 -0.68 17.09 6.84
C ALA A 41 -0.59 16.53 5.41
N ARG A 42 -0.25 17.35 4.41
CA ARG A 42 -0.05 16.89 3.03
C ARG A 42 1.17 15.99 2.89
N GLY A 43 2.28 16.33 3.53
CA GLY A 43 3.51 15.51 3.51
C GLY A 43 3.28 14.12 4.11
N ASP A 44 2.62 14.06 5.27
CA ASP A 44 2.22 12.80 5.90
C ASP A 44 1.24 12.01 5.03
N ALA A 45 0.21 12.65 4.47
CA ALA A 45 -0.75 12.01 3.58
C ALA A 45 -0.09 11.42 2.31
N ALA A 46 0.96 12.06 1.78
CA ALA A 46 1.72 11.57 0.64
C ALA A 46 2.71 10.45 1.02
N GLY A 47 3.30 10.49 2.21
CA GLY A 47 4.27 9.48 2.68
C GLY A 47 3.64 8.11 2.97
N ARG A 48 2.39 8.08 3.45
CA ARG A 48 1.66 6.83 3.79
C ARG A 48 1.51 5.87 2.59
N PRO A 49 1.02 6.30 1.40
CA PRO A 49 0.92 5.41 0.25
C PRO A 49 2.29 4.98 -0.29
N ALA A 50 3.32 5.84 -0.20
CA ALA A 50 4.68 5.48 -0.63
C ALA A 50 5.26 4.34 0.23
N ALA A 51 5.19 4.46 1.55
CA ALA A 51 5.64 3.41 2.48
C ALA A 51 4.83 2.11 2.34
N ARG A 52 3.53 2.21 2.03
CA ARG A 52 2.68 1.03 1.76
C ARG A 52 3.00 0.37 0.42
N ALA A 53 3.30 1.15 -0.61
CA ALA A 53 3.75 0.64 -1.91
C ALA A 53 5.11 -0.07 -1.78
N TRP A 54 6.01 0.46 -0.95
CA TRP A 54 7.28 -0.18 -0.63
C TRP A 54 7.09 -1.56 -0.01
N ASN A 55 6.27 -1.68 1.04
CA ASN A 55 5.94 -2.98 1.65
C ASN A 55 5.26 -3.93 0.64
N GLY A 56 4.34 -3.41 -0.18
CA GLY A 56 3.67 -4.20 -1.22
C GLY A 56 4.62 -4.70 -2.33
N TRP A 57 5.68 -3.95 -2.64
CA TRP A 57 6.65 -4.33 -3.66
C TRP A 57 7.43 -5.61 -3.29
N TRP A 58 7.84 -5.74 -2.02
CA TRP A 58 8.55 -6.94 -1.54
C TRP A 58 7.71 -8.21 -1.65
N VAL A 59 6.43 -8.11 -1.29
CA VAL A 59 5.50 -9.25 -1.39
C VAL A 59 5.21 -9.58 -2.86
N ALA A 60 4.92 -8.57 -3.69
CA ALA A 60 4.49 -8.78 -5.07
C ALA A 60 5.61 -9.21 -6.04
N TYR A 61 6.81 -8.64 -5.91
CA TYR A 61 7.90 -8.88 -6.88
C TYR A 61 8.97 -9.82 -6.34
N ARG A 62 9.31 -9.70 -5.05
CA ARG A 62 10.37 -10.51 -4.43
C ARG A 62 9.84 -11.81 -3.79
N LYS A 63 8.51 -12.03 -3.82
CA LYS A 63 7.82 -13.21 -3.28
C LYS A 63 8.19 -13.51 -1.81
N VAL A 64 8.53 -12.47 -1.05
CA VAL A 64 8.80 -12.60 0.39
C VAL A 64 7.45 -12.76 1.11
N PRO A 65 7.31 -13.70 2.06
CA PRO A 65 6.10 -13.84 2.86
C PRO A 65 5.68 -12.52 3.53
N SER A 66 4.39 -12.20 3.50
CA SER A 66 3.85 -10.93 3.98
C SER A 66 4.13 -10.69 5.47
N PHE A 67 4.12 -11.74 6.30
CA PHE A 67 4.47 -11.68 7.72
C PHE A 67 5.89 -11.11 7.99
N ILE A 68 6.87 -11.52 7.20
CA ILE A 68 8.26 -11.07 7.38
C ILE A 68 8.38 -9.60 7.00
N VAL A 69 7.76 -9.21 5.87
CA VAL A 69 7.78 -7.82 5.39
C VAL A 69 7.10 -6.89 6.40
N THR A 70 5.96 -7.29 6.97
CA THR A 70 5.21 -6.45 7.90
C THR A 70 5.86 -6.38 9.28
N LEU A 71 6.47 -7.46 9.77
CA LEU A 71 7.28 -7.42 11.00
C LEU A 71 8.54 -6.56 10.83
N ALA A 72 9.31 -6.79 9.77
CA ALA A 72 10.50 -6.00 9.49
C ALA A 72 10.17 -4.53 9.29
N GLY A 73 9.09 -4.23 8.55
CA GLY A 73 8.55 -2.88 8.40
C GLY A 73 8.17 -2.27 9.75
N MET A 74 7.52 -3.04 10.63
CA MET A 74 7.18 -2.56 11.96
C MET A 74 8.40 -2.18 12.79
N LEU A 75 9.43 -3.02 12.84
CA LEU A 75 10.67 -2.73 13.56
C LEU A 75 11.43 -1.55 12.94
N ALA A 76 11.54 -1.50 11.62
CA ALA A 76 12.21 -0.40 10.92
C ALA A 76 11.53 0.94 11.20
N PHE A 77 10.20 1.02 11.02
CA PHE A 77 9.46 2.26 11.27
C PHE A 77 9.51 2.67 12.73
N ARG A 78 9.44 1.70 13.65
CA ARG A 78 9.53 1.96 15.08
C ARG A 78 10.93 2.41 15.51
N GLY A 79 11.98 1.81 14.96
CA GLY A 79 13.37 2.20 15.21
C GLY A 79 13.64 3.63 14.72
N ILE A 80 13.19 3.95 13.50
CA ILE A 80 13.29 5.32 12.95
C ILE A 80 12.51 6.30 13.84
N LEU A 81 11.29 5.95 14.27
CA LEU A 81 10.48 6.81 15.13
C LEU A 81 11.20 7.10 16.45
N ILE A 82 11.72 6.07 17.11
CA ILE A 82 12.48 6.22 18.37
C ILE A 82 13.74 7.05 18.14
N GLY A 83 14.44 6.89 17.01
CA GLY A 83 15.60 7.71 16.66
C GLY A 83 15.25 9.19 16.45
N ILE A 84 14.09 9.49 15.87
CA ILE A 84 13.62 10.87 15.66
C ILE A 84 13.13 11.50 16.97
N THR A 85 12.41 10.75 17.79
CA THR A 85 11.80 11.26 19.02
C THR A 85 12.67 11.09 20.26
N ASN A 86 13.83 10.42 20.15
CA ASN A 86 14.63 9.95 21.29
C ASN A 86 13.80 9.18 22.33
N GLY A 87 12.73 8.49 21.89
CA GLY A 87 11.79 7.80 22.78
C GLY A 87 10.88 8.72 23.61
N THR A 88 10.90 10.04 23.38
CA THR A 88 10.06 10.99 24.10
C THR A 88 8.69 11.20 23.44
N THR A 89 7.66 11.39 24.26
CA THR A 89 6.31 11.68 23.78
C THR A 89 6.22 13.14 23.33
N VAL A 90 5.95 13.36 22.05
CA VAL A 90 5.76 14.71 21.50
C VAL A 90 4.30 15.14 21.64
N ALA A 91 3.95 15.75 22.79
CA ALA A 91 2.60 16.28 23.06
C ALA A 91 2.28 17.50 22.18
N PRO A 92 1.00 17.80 21.87
CA PRO A 92 0.60 18.99 21.10
C PRO A 92 0.99 20.29 21.82
N THR A 93 1.74 21.17 21.15
CA THR A 93 2.25 22.44 21.70
C THR A 93 1.54 23.66 21.11
N SER A 94 0.91 23.52 19.93
CA SER A 94 0.19 24.61 19.25
C SER A 94 -1.33 24.50 19.45
N SER A 95 -1.98 25.65 19.63
CA SER A 95 -3.44 25.76 19.85
C SER A 95 -4.25 25.15 18.69
N ALA A 96 -3.78 25.33 17.45
CA ALA A 96 -4.41 24.76 16.27
C ALA A 96 -4.33 23.22 16.22
N MET A 97 -3.25 22.60 16.73
CA MET A 97 -3.14 21.15 16.84
C MET A 97 -4.08 20.60 17.93
N SER A 98 -4.21 21.33 19.04
CA SER A 98 -5.17 21.00 20.10
C SER A 98 -6.61 21.12 19.62
N GLN A 99 -6.92 22.12 18.80
CA GLN A 99 -8.23 22.27 18.16
C GLN A 99 -8.53 21.10 17.22
N ILE A 100 -7.59 20.64 16.40
CA ILE A 100 -7.82 19.47 15.53
C ILE A 100 -8.08 18.20 16.35
N GLY A 101 -7.41 18.02 17.49
CA GLY A 101 -7.61 16.85 18.35
C GLY A 101 -8.94 16.83 19.11
N GLN A 102 -9.53 18.00 19.36
CA GLN A 102 -10.73 18.16 20.19
C GLN A 102 -11.97 18.66 19.44
N SER A 103 -11.82 19.12 18.19
CA SER A 103 -12.94 19.64 17.38
C SER A 103 -13.57 18.56 16.51
N TYR A 104 -14.89 18.67 16.33
CA TYR A 104 -15.65 17.84 15.41
C TYR A 104 -15.70 18.51 14.03
N LEU A 105 -15.62 17.70 12.97
CA LEU A 105 -15.81 18.18 11.61
C LEU A 105 -17.28 18.62 11.41
N PRO A 106 -17.53 19.83 10.88
CA PRO A 106 -18.87 20.23 10.47
C PRO A 106 -19.45 19.23 9.46
N GLY A 107 -20.73 18.87 9.59
CA GLY A 107 -21.35 17.78 8.82
C GLY A 107 -21.19 17.91 7.29
N ALA A 108 -21.20 19.13 6.76
CA ALA A 108 -20.95 19.39 5.34
C ALA A 108 -19.52 19.01 4.92
N SER A 109 -18.51 19.42 5.70
CA SER A 109 -17.08 19.13 5.44
C SER A 109 -16.75 17.65 5.61
N ALA A 110 -17.36 16.98 6.58
CA ALA A 110 -17.23 15.53 6.76
C ALA A 110 -17.80 14.74 5.57
N SER A 111 -18.96 15.15 5.05
CA SER A 111 -19.56 14.49 3.89
C SER A 111 -18.75 14.70 2.61
N ALA A 112 -18.17 15.89 2.43
CA ALA A 112 -17.34 16.20 1.28
C ALA A 112 -16.04 15.39 1.29
N SER A 113 -15.30 15.38 2.40
CA SER A 113 -14.05 14.63 2.52
C SER A 113 -14.24 13.12 2.35
N ALA A 114 -15.36 12.57 2.83
CA ALA A 114 -15.74 11.18 2.59
C ALA A 114 -15.96 10.88 1.10
N ARG A 115 -16.70 11.74 0.38
CA ARG A 115 -16.92 11.60 -1.08
C ARG A 115 -15.61 11.64 -1.86
N TRP A 116 -14.73 12.59 -1.56
CA TRP A 116 -13.41 12.68 -2.18
C TRP A 116 -12.54 11.45 -1.89
N GLY A 117 -12.52 10.98 -0.64
CA GLY A 117 -11.79 9.78 -0.25
C GLY A 117 -12.28 8.51 -0.96
N CYS A 118 -13.60 8.33 -1.06
CA CYS A 118 -14.22 7.24 -1.80
C CYS A 118 -13.91 7.32 -3.30
N ALA A 119 -13.98 8.52 -3.90
CA ALA A 119 -13.71 8.72 -5.32
C ALA A 119 -12.24 8.41 -5.68
N VAL A 120 -11.28 8.90 -4.90
CA VAL A 120 -9.85 8.60 -5.09
C VAL A 120 -9.59 7.10 -4.99
N ARG A 121 -10.19 6.44 -4.01
CA ARG A 121 -10.03 4.99 -3.84
C ARG A 121 -10.69 4.20 -4.97
N TYR A 122 -11.87 4.62 -5.42
CA TYR A 122 -12.55 4.01 -6.56
C TYR A 122 -11.71 4.13 -7.83
N LEU A 123 -11.16 5.31 -8.13
CA LEU A 123 -10.29 5.54 -9.29
C LEU A 123 -9.01 4.71 -9.22
N ALA A 124 -8.36 4.62 -8.05
CA ALA A 124 -7.18 3.80 -7.87
C ALA A 124 -7.47 2.30 -8.11
N VAL A 125 -8.63 1.81 -7.64
CA VAL A 125 -9.07 0.43 -7.87
C VAL A 125 -9.42 0.21 -9.35
N ALA A 126 -10.14 1.13 -9.98
CA ALA A 126 -10.50 1.05 -11.40
C ALA A 126 -9.24 1.01 -12.30
N ALA A 127 -8.24 1.86 -12.02
CA ALA A 127 -6.96 1.84 -12.73
C ALA A 127 -6.19 0.52 -12.51
N ALA A 128 -6.20 -0.02 -11.30
CA ALA A 128 -5.61 -1.32 -11.00
C ALA A 128 -6.35 -2.48 -11.70
N GLN A 129 -7.67 -2.39 -11.88
CA GLN A 129 -8.47 -3.39 -12.60
C GLN A 129 -8.24 -3.31 -14.12
N GLN A 130 -8.18 -2.11 -14.69
CA GLN A 130 -7.92 -1.89 -16.12
C GLN A 130 -6.53 -2.39 -16.52
N THR A 131 -5.51 -2.16 -15.69
CA THR A 131 -4.16 -2.68 -15.93
C THR A 131 -4.09 -4.21 -15.85
N ARG A 132 -4.85 -4.84 -14.94
CA ARG A 132 -4.97 -6.30 -14.86
C ARG A 132 -5.73 -6.88 -16.05
N ALA A 133 -6.84 -6.27 -16.44
CA ALA A 133 -7.66 -6.69 -17.59
C ALA A 133 -6.89 -6.57 -18.91
N ALA A 134 -6.15 -5.47 -19.11
CA ALA A 134 -5.29 -5.27 -20.28
C ALA A 134 -4.20 -6.35 -20.37
N ARG A 135 -3.53 -6.67 -19.25
CA ARG A 135 -2.53 -7.75 -19.19
C ARG A 135 -3.14 -9.13 -19.48
N ALA A 136 -4.35 -9.40 -18.97
CA ALA A 136 -5.05 -10.65 -19.25
C ALA A 136 -5.48 -10.79 -20.72
N ALA A 137 -5.92 -9.69 -21.35
CA ALA A 137 -6.29 -9.67 -22.76
C ALA A 137 -5.08 -9.93 -23.69
N VAL A 138 -3.92 -9.33 -23.37
CA VAL A 138 -2.66 -9.58 -24.10
C VAL A 138 -2.19 -11.04 -23.93
N ALA A 139 -2.32 -11.61 -22.72
CA ALA A 139 -1.98 -13.02 -22.48
C ALA A 139 -2.88 -13.99 -23.28
N ARG A 140 -4.18 -13.69 -23.41
CA ARG A 140 -5.13 -14.48 -24.24
C ARG A 140 -4.80 -14.40 -25.73
N ARG A 141 -4.44 -13.21 -26.25
CA ARG A 141 -3.99 -13.04 -27.65
C ARG A 141 -2.73 -13.84 -27.97
N ARG A 142 -1.77 -13.93 -27.03
CA ARG A 142 -0.56 -14.75 -27.21
C ARG A 142 -0.85 -16.26 -27.24
N ARG A 143 -1.84 -16.76 -26.49
CA ARG A 143 -2.27 -18.17 -26.56
C ARG A 143 -3.00 -18.52 -27.87
N ARG A 144 -3.83 -17.61 -28.39
CA ARG A 144 -4.53 -17.80 -29.67
C ARG A 144 -3.61 -17.76 -30.90
N ARG A 145 -2.45 -17.11 -30.79
CA ARG A 145 -1.44 -17.03 -31.87
C ARG A 145 -0.40 -18.14 -31.85
N ARG A 146 -0.42 -19.07 -30.88
CA ARG A 146 0.35 -20.32 -31.02
C ARG A 146 -0.38 -21.17 -32.07
N PRO A 147 0.17 -21.33 -33.28
CA PRO A 147 -0.43 -22.20 -34.27
C PRO A 147 -0.41 -23.63 -33.72
N ALA A 148 -1.35 -24.44 -34.18
CA ALA A 148 -1.46 -25.87 -33.90
C ALA A 148 -0.27 -26.67 -34.48
N GLU A 149 0.95 -26.37 -34.06
CA GLU A 149 2.18 -27.03 -34.53
C GLU A 149 2.54 -28.26 -33.65
N ARG A 150 1.55 -28.92 -33.06
CA ARG A 150 1.76 -30.16 -32.29
C ARG A 150 0.78 -31.29 -32.55
N ASP A 151 -0.21 -31.11 -33.44
CA ASP A 151 -1.17 -32.17 -33.75
C ASP A 151 -0.90 -32.86 -35.11
N GLY A 152 0.21 -32.56 -35.78
CA GLY A 152 0.56 -33.12 -37.11
C GLY A 152 1.73 -34.11 -37.17
N GLY A 153 2.38 -34.48 -36.05
CA GLY A 153 3.68 -35.17 -36.08
C GLY A 153 3.77 -36.58 -35.50
N GLY A 154 2.71 -37.13 -34.90
CA GLY A 154 2.81 -38.36 -34.09
C GLY A 154 2.14 -39.62 -34.67
N GLY A 155 1.33 -39.51 -35.73
CA GLY A 155 0.44 -40.59 -36.16
C GLY A 155 0.99 -41.57 -37.20
N ALA A 156 2.08 -41.25 -37.90
CA ALA A 156 2.50 -42.01 -39.08
C ALA A 156 3.60 -43.08 -38.83
N ARG A 157 3.94 -43.38 -37.56
CA ARG A 157 5.02 -44.35 -37.23
C ARG A 157 4.56 -45.51 -36.33
N ARG A 158 3.34 -46.01 -36.53
CA ARG A 158 2.83 -47.20 -35.80
C ARG A 158 2.46 -48.40 -36.68
N HIS A 159 2.77 -48.36 -37.97
CA HIS A 159 2.49 -49.48 -38.89
C HIS A 159 3.75 -50.14 -39.48
N LEU A 160 4.94 -49.95 -38.88
CA LEU A 160 6.19 -50.53 -39.41
C LEU A 160 6.87 -51.58 -38.50
N PHE A 161 6.21 -52.03 -37.43
CA PHE A 161 6.73 -53.08 -36.54
C PHE A 161 5.60 -54.05 -36.17
N ALA A 162 5.18 -54.83 -37.16
CA ALA A 162 4.38 -56.02 -36.99
C ALA A 162 4.88 -57.04 -38.02
N GLU A 163 6.07 -57.59 -37.77
CA GLU A 163 6.59 -58.88 -38.24
C GLU A 163 7.52 -59.39 -37.13
#